data_AF-A0A970TMH7-F1
#
_entry.id   AF-A0A970TMH7-F1
#
_cell.length_a   1.000
_cell.length_b   1.000
_cell.length_c   1.000
_cell.angle_alpha   90.00
_cell.angle_beta   90.00
_cell.angle_gamma   90.00
#
_symmetry.space_group_name_H-M   'P 1'
#
loop_
_entity.id
_entity.type
_entity.pdbx_description
1 polymer ?
#
loop_
_entity_poly.entity_id
_entity_poly.type
_entity_poly.pdbx_seq_one_letter_code
_entity_poly.pdbx_strand_id
1 'polypeptide(L)'
;MNIPDDPFIRELLPEFVDTWIQDLNEQYALYIREKNGAELYRLAHTIKGSCFQFGLNEIAELGITIMGMAKEADFDKAAPMGEKLINYFNDVKTFIVENNIT
;
A
#
# COMPACT_ATOMS: atom_id res chain seq x y z
N MET A 1 10.64 1.65 -8.35
CA MET A 1 11.03 1.04 -7.05
C MET A 1 12.49 1.35 -6.70
N ASN A 2 12.82 1.52 -5.42
CA ASN A 2 14.18 1.77 -4.92
C ASN A 2 14.45 0.92 -3.66
N ILE A 3 14.39 -0.40 -3.80
CA ILE A 3 14.50 -1.35 -2.67
C ILE A 3 15.92 -1.31 -2.10
N PRO A 4 16.10 -1.12 -0.78
CA PRO A 4 17.42 -1.14 -0.14
C PRO A 4 18.18 -2.47 -0.32
N ASP A 5 19.51 -2.41 -0.32
CA ASP A 5 20.38 -3.59 -0.29
C ASP A 5 20.52 -4.22 1.11
N ASP A 6 19.90 -3.61 2.12
CA ASP A 6 19.88 -4.15 3.48
C ASP A 6 19.27 -5.57 3.49
N PRO A 7 20.01 -6.60 3.96
CA PRO A 7 19.53 -7.98 3.93
C PRO A 7 18.25 -8.20 4.73
N PHE A 8 18.08 -7.50 5.86
CA PHE A 8 16.87 -7.65 6.68
C PHE A 8 15.64 -7.06 5.97
N ILE A 9 15.80 -5.94 5.29
CA ILE A 9 14.71 -5.35 4.50
C ILE A 9 14.31 -6.30 3.36
N ARG A 10 15.29 -6.92 2.70
CA ARG A 10 15.02 -7.87 1.61
C ARG A 10 14.36 -9.16 2.09
N GLU A 11 14.79 -9.70 3.23
CA GLU A 11 14.19 -10.89 3.85
C GLU A 11 12.73 -10.64 4.27
N LEU A 12 12.41 -9.45 4.78
CA LEU A 12 11.06 -9.10 5.24
C LEU A 12 10.12 -8.67 4.10
N LEU A 13 10.65 -8.26 2.95
CA LEU A 13 9.88 -7.66 1.87
C LEU A 13 8.76 -8.59 1.33
N PRO A 14 8.97 -9.91 1.11
CA PRO A 14 7.90 -10.79 0.65
C PRO A 14 6.71 -10.85 1.60
N GLU A 15 6.96 -11.08 2.90
CA GLU A 15 5.91 -11.13 3.93
C GLU A 15 5.20 -9.78 4.06
N PHE A 16 5.96 -8.69 3.99
CA PHE A 16 5.43 -7.33 4.01
C PHE A 16 4.43 -7.08 2.87
N VAL A 17 4.78 -7.49 1.64
CA VAL A 17 3.92 -7.33 0.46
C VAL A 17 2.66 -8.18 0.58
N ASP A 18 2.79 -9.43 0.99
CA ASP A 18 1.65 -10.35 1.16
C ASP A 18 0.67 -9.85 2.22
N THR A 19 1.19 -9.36 3.35
CA THR A 19 0.38 -8.77 4.43
C THR A 19 -0.41 -7.57 3.92
N TRP A 20 0.22 -6.66 3.16
CA TRP A 20 -0.49 -5.50 2.61
C TRP A 20 -1.58 -5.86 1.60
N ILE A 21 -1.33 -6.85 0.73
CA ILE A 21 -2.34 -7.32 -0.22
C ILE A 21 -3.55 -7.84 0.55
N GLN A 22 -3.35 -8.64 1.60
CA GLN A 22 -4.43 -9.14 2.43
C GLN A 22 -5.19 -8.01 3.13
N ASP A 23 -4.48 -7.13 3.84
CA ASP A 23 -5.08 -6.01 4.57
C ASP A 23 -5.89 -5.08 3.66
N LEU A 24 -5.40 -4.80 2.45
CA LEU A 24 -6.12 -3.97 1.48
C LEU A 24 -7.41 -4.63 0.99
N ASN A 25 -7.39 -5.95 0.74
CA ASN A 25 -8.58 -6.69 0.33
C ASN A 25 -9.65 -6.73 1.42
N GLU A 26 -9.25 -6.78 2.69
CA GLU A 26 -10.18 -6.85 3.82
C GLU A 26 -10.68 -5.48 4.28
N GLN A 27 -9.77 -4.51 4.43
CA GLN A 27 -10.03 -3.26 5.15
C GLN A 27 -10.42 -2.11 4.23
N TYR A 28 -9.81 -2.01 3.03
CA TYR A 28 -10.00 -0.83 2.18
C TYR A 28 -11.45 -0.69 1.71
N ALA A 29 -12.02 -1.78 1.17
CA ALA A 29 -13.39 -1.80 0.68
C ALA A 29 -14.42 -1.53 1.80
N LEU A 30 -14.13 -2.00 3.03
CA LEU A 30 -14.93 -1.71 4.21
C LEU A 30 -14.98 -0.21 4.49
N TYR A 31 -13.83 0.46 4.55
CA TYR A 31 -13.76 1.89 4.86
C TYR A 31 -14.40 2.77 3.79
N ILE A 32 -14.32 2.38 2.52
CA ILE A 32 -15.04 3.05 1.43
C ILE A 32 -16.55 2.90 1.60
N ARG A 33 -17.04 1.67 1.81
CA ARG A 33 -18.48 1.39 1.98
C ARG A 33 -19.09 2.14 3.18
N GLU A 34 -18.36 2.18 4.29
CA GLU A 34 -18.80 2.86 5.52
C GLU A 34 -18.55 4.37 5.50
N LYS A 35 -17.94 4.90 4.42
CA LYS A 35 -17.51 6.30 4.34
C LYS A 35 -16.66 6.71 5.55
N ASN A 36 -15.81 5.79 6.01
CA ASN A 36 -14.99 5.96 7.19
C ASN A 36 -13.65 6.63 6.84
N GLY A 37 -13.69 7.94 6.62
CA GLY A 37 -12.51 8.72 6.25
C GLY A 37 -11.39 8.68 7.30
N ALA A 38 -11.73 8.52 8.57
CA ALA A 38 -10.74 8.46 9.65
C ALA A 38 -9.89 7.18 9.62
N GLU A 39 -10.52 6.02 9.40
CA GLU A 39 -9.79 4.75 9.22
C GLU A 39 -9.06 4.71 7.88
N LEU A 40 -9.70 5.18 6.79
CA LEU A 40 -9.05 5.27 5.48
C LEU A 40 -7.77 6.12 5.54
N TYR A 41 -7.82 7.25 6.23
CA TYR A 41 -6.65 8.11 6.43
C TYR A 41 -5.55 7.39 7.22
N ARG A 42 -5.91 6.66 8.29
CA ARG A 42 -4.94 5.91 9.09
C ARG A 42 -4.28 4.78 8.29
N LEU A 43 -5.07 3.99 7.56
CA LEU A 43 -4.58 2.96 6.67
C LEU A 43 -3.56 3.56 5.67
N ALA A 44 -3.95 4.63 4.97
CA ALA A 44 -3.11 5.29 3.99
C ALA A 44 -1.84 5.93 4.60
N HIS A 45 -1.92 6.42 5.84
CA HIS A 45 -0.77 6.91 6.58
C HIS A 45 0.23 5.81 6.90
N THR A 46 -0.27 4.64 7.33
CA THR A 46 0.56 3.46 7.62
C THR A 46 1.23 2.95 6.33
N ILE A 47 0.49 2.84 5.23
CA ILE A 47 1.04 2.50 3.90
C ILE A 47 2.18 3.43 3.53
N LYS A 48 1.97 4.75 3.61
CA LYS A 48 3.00 5.74 3.30
C LYS A 48 4.26 5.51 4.14
N GLY A 49 4.11 5.39 5.46
CA GLY A 49 5.22 5.25 6.39
C GLY A 49 6.04 3.99 6.12
N SER A 50 5.37 2.86 6.00
CA SER A 50 6.04 1.57 5.81
C SER A 50 6.62 1.40 4.41
N CYS A 51 5.90 1.80 3.35
CA CYS A 51 6.38 1.66 1.97
C CYS A 51 7.65 2.48 1.70
N PHE A 52 7.83 3.65 2.33
CA PHE A 52 9.10 4.39 2.22
C PHE A 52 10.28 3.64 2.84
N GLN A 53 10.07 2.89 3.93
CA GLN A 53 11.13 2.10 4.56
C GLN A 53 11.62 0.95 3.66
N PHE A 54 10.70 0.38 2.88
CA PHE A 54 11.00 -0.70 1.91
C PHE A 54 11.37 -0.20 0.51
N GLY A 55 11.45 1.13 0.29
CA GLY A 55 11.79 1.69 -1.02
C GLY A 55 10.68 1.59 -2.07
N LEU A 56 9.44 1.36 -1.65
CA LEU A 56 8.24 1.27 -2.49
C LEU A 56 7.60 2.66 -2.67
N ASN A 57 8.40 3.61 -3.15
CA ASN A 57 8.05 5.04 -3.16
C ASN A 57 6.74 5.35 -3.90
N GLU A 58 6.48 4.68 -5.03
CA GLU A 58 5.26 4.87 -5.82
C GLU A 58 4.00 4.50 -5.02
N ILE A 59 4.07 3.42 -4.23
CA ILE A 59 2.98 3.00 -3.34
C ILE A 59 2.83 4.01 -2.19
N ALA A 60 3.95 4.49 -1.64
CA ALA A 60 3.93 5.48 -0.57
C ALA A 60 3.28 6.81 -1.03
N GLU A 61 3.54 7.25 -2.25
CA GLU A 61 2.93 8.44 -2.87
C GLU A 61 1.42 8.27 -3.12
N LEU A 62 0.98 7.07 -3.49
CA LEU A 62 -0.45 6.75 -3.53
C LEU A 62 -1.09 6.83 -2.15
N GLY A 63 -0.40 6.36 -1.11
CA GLY A 63 -0.82 6.57 0.28
C GLY A 63 -1.06 8.04 0.61
N ILE A 64 -0.15 8.94 0.22
CA ILE A 64 -0.31 10.41 0.40
C ILE A 64 -1.55 10.92 -0.34
N THR A 65 -1.77 10.44 -1.56
CA THR A 65 -2.92 10.82 -2.38
C THR A 65 -4.24 10.41 -1.71
N ILE A 66 -4.33 9.17 -1.22
CA ILE A 66 -5.51 8.66 -0.52
C ILE A 66 -5.74 9.39 0.81
N MET A 67 -4.67 9.75 1.53
CA MET A 67 -4.78 10.60 2.73
C MET A 67 -5.47 11.94 2.42
N GLY A 68 -5.20 12.54 1.26
CA GLY A 68 -5.88 13.75 0.78
C GLY A 68 -7.37 13.50 0.54
N MET A 69 -7.70 12.47 -0.22
CA MET A 69 -9.09 12.09 -0.53
C MET A 69 -9.89 11.77 0.75
N ALA A 70 -9.28 11.08 1.71
CA ALA A 70 -9.89 10.76 2.99
C ALA A 70 -10.20 12.02 3.83
N LYS A 71 -9.30 13.01 3.82
CA LYS A 71 -9.52 14.32 4.49
C LYS A 71 -10.64 15.13 3.85
N GLU A 72 -10.75 15.07 2.53
CA GLU A 72 -11.79 15.75 1.74
C GLU A 72 -13.11 14.99 1.72
N ALA A 73 -13.17 13.79 2.30
CA ALA A 73 -14.30 12.87 2.23
C ALA A 73 -14.72 12.52 0.78
N ASP A 74 -13.75 12.53 -0.15
CA ASP A 74 -13.95 12.20 -1.57
C ASP A 74 -13.84 10.68 -1.80
N PHE A 75 -14.85 9.96 -1.31
CA PHE A 75 -14.88 8.49 -1.40
C PHE A 75 -15.05 7.98 -2.83
N ASP A 76 -15.63 8.78 -3.72
CA ASP A 76 -15.80 8.41 -5.12
C ASP A 76 -14.45 8.34 -5.84
N LYS A 77 -13.53 9.29 -5.55
CA LYS A 77 -12.15 9.22 -6.04
C LYS A 77 -11.30 8.22 -5.27
N ALA A 78 -11.55 8.01 -3.98
CA ALA A 78 -10.78 7.05 -3.18
C ALA A 78 -11.09 5.59 -3.57
N ALA A 79 -12.34 5.26 -3.89
CA ALA A 79 -12.77 3.90 -4.21
C ALA A 79 -11.87 3.15 -5.21
N PRO A 80 -11.55 3.69 -6.41
CA PRO A 80 -10.69 3.00 -7.37
C PRO A 80 -9.21 2.91 -6.94
N MET A 81 -8.78 3.66 -5.90
CA MET A 81 -7.39 3.64 -5.47
C MET A 81 -7.02 2.35 -4.73
N GLY A 82 -7.99 1.64 -4.13
CA GLY A 82 -7.75 0.36 -3.48
C GLY A 82 -7.23 -0.70 -4.46
N GLU A 83 -7.91 -0.86 -5.60
CA GLU A 83 -7.48 -1.76 -6.68
C GLU A 83 -6.11 -1.33 -7.24
N LYS A 84 -5.91 -0.02 -7.41
CA LYS A 84 -4.62 0.52 -7.86
C LYS A 84 -3.48 0.12 -6.92
N LEU A 85 -3.65 0.28 -5.61
CA LEU A 85 -2.66 -0.15 -4.62
C LEU A 85 -2.35 -1.65 -4.72
N ILE A 86 -3.39 -2.49 -4.80
CA ILE A 86 -3.24 -3.95 -4.90
C ILE A 86 -2.44 -4.32 -6.16
N ASN A 87 -2.71 -3.67 -7.29
CA ASN A 87 -1.97 -3.92 -8.52
C ASN A 87 -0.48 -3.55 -8.37
N TYR A 88 -0.15 -2.41 -7.76
CA TYR A 88 1.24 -2.09 -7.48
C TYR A 88 1.91 -3.09 -6.55
N PHE A 89 1.23 -3.57 -5.49
CA PHE A 89 1.79 -4.61 -4.64
C PHE A 89 2.00 -5.94 -5.38
N ASN A 90 1.11 -6.31 -6.31
CA ASN A 90 1.30 -7.48 -7.17
C ASN A 90 2.49 -7.30 -8.14
N ASP A 91 2.73 -6.09 -8.64
CA ASP A 91 3.91 -5.79 -9.44
C ASP A 91 5.20 -5.96 -8.62
N VAL A 92 5.20 -5.51 -7.36
CA VAL A 92 6.31 -5.73 -6.42
C VAL A 92 6.50 -7.23 -6.15
N LYS A 93 5.41 -7.98 -5.94
CA LYS A 93 5.47 -9.43 -5.74
C LYS A 93 6.09 -10.14 -6.94
N THR A 94 5.72 -9.74 -8.15
CA THR A 94 6.31 -10.26 -9.39
C THR A 94 7.81 -9.95 -9.47
N PHE A 95 8.19 -8.70 -9.17
CA PHE A 95 9.58 -8.28 -9.13
C PHE A 95 10.44 -9.10 -8.15
N ILE A 96 9.92 -9.37 -6.94
CA ILE A 96 10.58 -10.20 -5.92
C ILE A 96 10.92 -11.59 -6.48
N VAL A 97 9.93 -12.23 -7.13
CA VAL A 97 10.10 -13.57 -7.72
C VAL A 97 11.11 -13.55 -8.86
N GLU A 98 11.02 -12.60 -9.79
CA GLU A 98 11.92 -12.49 -10.94
C GLU A 98 13.38 -12.24 -10.55
N ASN A 99 13.61 -11.57 -9.41
CA ASN A 99 14.93 -11.19 -8.93
C ASN A 99 15.45 -12.09 -7.80
N ASN A 100 14.74 -13.17 -7.47
CA ASN A 100 15.07 -14.10 -6.37
C ASN A 100 15.36 -13.36 -5.04
N ILE A 101 14.51 -12.38 -4.71
CA ILE A 101 14.56 -11.72 -3.41
C ILE A 101 13.82 -12.64 -2.44
N THR A 102 14.59 -13.37 -1.63
CA THR A 102 14.09 -14.31 -0.62
C THR A 102 14.62 -13.94 0.74
#